data_AF-A0A0E2HB31-F1
#
_entry.id   AF-A0A0E2HB31-F1
#
_cell.length_a   1.000
_cell.length_b   1.000
_cell.length_c   1.000
_cell.angle_alpha   90.00
_cell.angle_beta   90.00
_cell.angle_gamma   90.00
#
_symmetry.space_group_name_H-M   'P 1'
#
loop_
_entity.id
_entity.type
_entity.pdbx_description
1 polymer ?
#
loop_
_entity_poly.entity_id
_entity_poly.type
_entity_poly.pdbx_seq_one_letter_code
_entity_poly.pdbx_strand_id
1 'polypeptide(L)' 'MQIHAAEKSICRIRVIHGYNGGTRIRSMLREEYGYGREPAVKRIEMGDNQGITELVLREF' A
#
# COMPACT_ATOMS: atom_id res chain seq x y z
N MET A 1 -12.89 -1.30 5.40
CA MET A 1 -11.43 -1.33 5.09
C MET A 1 -10.92 0.10 4.97
N GLN A 2 -9.78 0.45 5.58
CA GLN A 2 -9.26 1.83 5.66
C GLN A 2 -9.13 2.53 4.29
N ILE A 3 -8.82 1.79 3.24
CA ILE A 3 -8.71 2.30 1.86
C ILE A 3 -10.02 2.93 1.37
N HIS A 4 -11.18 2.36 1.69
CA HIS A 4 -12.49 2.90 1.29
C HIS A 4 -13.03 3.96 2.26
N ALA A 5 -12.45 4.04 3.46
CA ALA A 5 -12.77 5.09 4.43
C ALA A 5 -11.89 6.33 4.26
N ALA A 6 -10.89 6.28 3.37
CA ALA A 6 -10.00 7.39 3.10
C ALA A 6 -10.79 8.57 2.50
N GLU A 7 -10.66 9.75 3.10
CA GLU A 7 -11.24 10.97 2.54
C GLU A 7 -10.66 11.25 1.15
N LYS A 8 -11.42 11.99 0.32
CA LYS A 8 -10.98 12.33 -1.04
C LYS A 8 -9.66 13.12 -1.06
N SER A 9 -9.28 13.78 0.02
CA SER A 9 -8.01 14.50 0.18
C SER A 9 -6.78 13.57 0.33
N ILE A 10 -6.99 12.31 0.70
CA ILE A 10 -5.90 11.36 0.96
C ILE A 10 -5.40 10.77 -0.35
N CYS A 11 -4.16 11.12 -0.73
CA CYS A 11 -3.52 10.61 -1.94
C CYS A 11 -2.71 9.32 -1.71
N ARG A 12 -2.29 9.05 -0.47
CA ARG A 12 -1.42 7.91 -0.11
C ARG A 12 -1.76 7.34 1.27
N ILE A 13 -1.63 6.02 1.41
CA ILE A 13 -1.64 5.32 2.69
C ILE A 13 -0.30 4.62 2.89
N ARG A 14 0.39 4.95 3.99
CA ARG A 14 1.63 4.30 4.41
C ARG A 14 1.33 3.08 5.27
N VAL A 15 1.81 1.92 4.87
CA VAL A 15 1.72 0.67 5.63
C VAL A 15 3.07 0.33 6.22
N ILE A 16 3.18 0.42 7.54
CA ILE A 16 4.38 0.03 8.30
C ILE A 16 4.17 -1.41 8.77
N HIS A 17 4.90 -2.35 8.17
CA HIS A 17 4.79 -3.78 8.47
C HIS A 17 6.08 -4.38 9.05
N GLY A 18 7.17 -3.60 9.09
CA GLY A 18 8.47 -4.08 9.56
C GLY A 18 9.12 -5.07 8.57
N TYR A 19 10.38 -5.44 8.81
CA TYR A 19 11.14 -6.28 7.87
C TYR A 19 11.81 -7.50 8.53
N ASN A 20 11.92 -7.53 9.87
CA ASN A 20 12.71 -8.55 10.57
C ASN A 20 12.14 -9.97 10.46
N GLY A 21 10.84 -10.10 10.15
CA GLY A 21 10.18 -11.40 9.88
C GLY A 21 10.20 -11.81 8.40
N GLY A 22 11.00 -11.14 7.57
CA GLY A 22 11.06 -11.33 6.13
C GLY A 22 9.97 -10.53 5.38
N THR A 23 9.57 -11.04 4.22
CA THR A 23 8.84 -10.24 3.21
C THR A 23 7.38 -10.62 3.06
N ARG A 24 6.86 -11.53 3.90
CA ARG A 24 5.50 -12.10 3.72
C ARG A 24 4.42 -11.03 3.70
N ILE A 25 4.48 -10.05 4.60
CA ILE A 25 3.47 -8.96 4.62
C ILE A 25 3.61 -8.09 3.37
N ARG A 26 4.83 -7.77 2.94
CA ARG A 26 5.06 -7.04 1.68
C ARG A 26 4.50 -7.79 0.47
N SER A 27 4.69 -9.11 0.40
CA SER A 27 4.14 -9.95 -0.67
C SER A 27 2.62 -9.96 -0.63
N MET A 28 2.02 -10.15 0.55
CA MET A 28 0.56 -10.09 0.73
C MET A 28 0.00 -8.74 0.28
N LEU A 29 0.62 -7.62 0.61
CA LEU A 29 0.17 -6.31 0.15
C LEU A 29 0.15 -6.19 -1.38
N ARG A 30 1.12 -6.80 -2.08
CA ARG A 30 1.13 -6.83 -3.55
C ARG A 30 0.07 -7.79 -4.12
N GLU A 31 -0.17 -8.92 -3.47
CA GLU A 31 -1.15 -9.92 -3.89
C GLU A 31 -2.60 -9.45 -3.71
N GLU A 32 -2.87 -8.69 -2.65
CA GLU A 32 -4.21 -8.17 -2.33
C GLU A 32 -4.52 -6.85 -3.05
N TYR A 33 -3.58 -5.90 -3.03
CA TYR A 33 -3.82 -4.54 -3.51
C TYR A 33 -3.16 -4.24 -4.87
N GLY A 34 -2.28 -5.11 -5.34
CA GLY A 34 -1.58 -4.93 -6.61
C GLY A 34 -2.37 -5.46 -7.81
N TYR A 35 -1.76 -5.37 -8.99
CA TYR A 35 -2.24 -6.01 -10.22
C TYR A 35 -3.69 -5.66 -10.61
N GLY A 36 -4.19 -4.49 -10.19
CA GLY A 36 -5.56 -4.04 -10.45
C GLY A 36 -6.65 -4.73 -9.61
N ARG A 37 -6.29 -5.50 -8.58
CA ARG A 37 -7.24 -6.20 -7.71
C ARG A 37 -8.00 -5.27 -6.76
N GLU A 38 -7.38 -4.16 -6.37
CA GLU A 38 -8.03 -3.08 -5.62
C GLU A 38 -8.08 -1.79 -6.47
N PRO A 39 -9.24 -1.45 -7.07
CA PRO A 39 -9.37 -0.28 -7.96
C PRO A 39 -9.03 1.07 -7.33
N ALA A 40 -9.14 1.17 -5.99
CA ALA A 40 -8.77 2.37 -5.25
C ALA A 40 -7.26 2.57 -5.17
N VAL A 41 -6.45 1.51 -5.30
CA VAL A 41 -4.98 1.59 -5.29
C VAL A 41 -4.48 1.71 -6.72
N LYS A 42 -3.92 2.88 -7.06
CA LYS A 42 -3.33 3.17 -8.38
C LYS A 42 -1.94 2.59 -8.54
N ARG A 43 -1.14 2.64 -7.47
CA ARG A 43 0.23 2.10 -7.45
C ARG A 43 0.63 1.65 -6.06
N ILE A 44 1.50 0.65 -6.02
CA ILE A 44 2.22 0.24 -4.82
C ILE A 44 3.68 0.64 -4.98
N GLU A 45 4.18 1.43 -4.04
CA GLU A 45 5.59 1.86 -4.00
C GLU A 45 6.28 1.28 -2.76
N MET A 46 7.60 1.08 -2.84
CA MET A 46 8.38 0.86 -1.63
C MET A 46 8.58 2.19 -0.92
N GLY A 47 8.45 2.20 0.40
CA GLY A 47 8.79 3.36 1.21
C GLY A 47 10.29 3.45 1.48
N ASP A 48 10.64 4.27 2.46
CA ASP A 48 12.02 4.62 2.81
C ASP A 48 12.85 3.44 3.35
N ASN A 49 12.21 2.31 3.65
CA ASN A 49 12.87 1.05 4.00
C ASN A 49 11.99 -0.16 3.65
N GLN A 50 12.56 -1.36 3.77
CA GLN A 50 11.90 -2.61 3.38
C GLN A 50 10.65 -2.99 4.20
N GLY A 51 10.46 -2.35 5.36
CA GLY A 51 9.29 -2.53 6.23
C GLY A 51 8.18 -1.51 5.99
N ILE A 52 8.30 -0.69 4.93
CA ILE A 52 7.31 0.31 4.55
C ILE A 52 6.85 0.06 3.12
N THR A 53 5.53 0.06 2.93
CA THR A 53 4.88 0.02 1.61
C THR A 53 3.93 1.20 1.51
N GLU A 54 3.95 1.93 0.40
CA GLU A 54 3.04 3.03 0.13
C GLU A 54 1.97 2.57 -0.86
N LEU A 55 0.70 2.75 -0.49
CA LEU A 55 -0.44 2.54 -1.37
C LEU A 55 -0.88 3.92 -1.90
N VAL A 56 -0.63 4.17 -3.19
CA VAL A 56 -1.02 5.40 -3.87
C VAL A 56 -2.47 5.28 -4.30
N LEU A 57 -3.32 6.20 -3.86
CA LEU A 57 -4.75 6.22 -4.16
C LEU A 57 -5.10 7.21 -5.29
N ARG A 58 -4.26 8.23 -5.49
CA ARG A 58 -4.43 9.28 -6.51
C ARG A 58 -3.08 9.72 -7.07
N GLU A 59 -3.08 10.02 -8.35
CA GLU A 59 -1.96 10.65 -9.06
C GLU A 59 -2.23 12.16 -9.15
N PHE A 60 -1.16 12.97 -9.13
CA PHE A 60 -1.22 14.42 -9.26
C PHE A 60 -1.13 14.84 -10.73
#